data_AF-A0A7Y8VS77-F1
#
_entry.id   AF-A0A7Y8VS77-F1
#
_cell.length_a   1.000
_cell.length_b   1.000
_cell.length_c   1.000
_cell.angle_alpha   90.00
_cell.angle_beta   90.00
_cell.angle_gamma   90.00
#
_symmetry.space_group_name_H-M   'P 1'
#
loop_
_entity.id
_entity.type
_entity.pdbx_description
1 polymer ?
#
loop_
_entity_poly.entity_id
_entity_poly.type
_entity_poly.pdbx_seq_one_letter_code
_entity_poly.pdbx_strand_id
1 'polypeptide(L)'
;MVYNRTDGVGWDNLVIIGIILGSFATAFISKEFSIVKTNKKIVIRTIIGSMLMGVGAVWAKGCLIGNGLVATSQLATRAWLALLFITLGIWFGAWLLYVRGSQTTRS
;
A
#
# COMPACT_ATOMS: atom_id res chain seq x y z
N MET A 1 -12.26 13.81 2.40
CA MET A 1 -13.63 13.94 1.88
C MET A 1 -13.57 14.94 0.75
N VAL A 2 -13.29 14.48 -0.47
CA VAL A 2 -13.48 15.26 -1.70
C VAL A 2 -14.53 14.49 -2.47
N TYR A 3 -15.80 14.72 -2.13
CA TYR A 3 -16.88 14.44 -3.06
C TYR A 3 -17.02 15.69 -3.90
N ASN A 4 -16.39 15.72 -5.07
CA ASN A 4 -16.81 16.68 -6.08
C ASN A 4 -17.92 16.00 -6.89
N ARG A 5 -19.16 16.43 -6.64
CA ARG A 5 -20.31 16.05 -7.44
C ARG A 5 -20.26 16.86 -8.74
N THR A 6 -19.45 16.39 -9.66
CA THR A 6 -19.51 16.73 -11.09
C THR A 6 -19.13 15.44 -11.81
N ASP A 7 -20.06 14.86 -12.54
CA ASP A 7 -20.01 14.34 -13.92
C ASP A 7 -18.64 14.19 -14.66
N GLY A 8 -17.54 14.02 -13.94
CA GLY A 8 -16.17 13.97 -14.42
C GLY A 8 -15.24 13.28 -13.41
N VAL A 9 -14.18 12.68 -13.93
CA VAL A 9 -13.19 11.89 -13.17
C VAL A 9 -12.59 12.68 -12.00
N GLY A 10 -12.75 12.15 -10.78
CA GLY A 10 -12.13 12.71 -9.57
C GLY A 10 -10.60 12.65 -9.61
N TRP A 11 -9.95 13.63 -8.97
CA TRP A 11 -8.49 13.71 -8.86
C TRP A 11 -7.87 12.45 -8.22
N ASP A 12 -8.58 11.81 -7.30
CA ASP A 12 -8.20 10.53 -6.69
C ASP A 12 -8.12 9.40 -7.73
N ASN A 13 -9.11 9.30 -8.62
CA ASN A 13 -9.11 8.31 -9.70
C ASN A 13 -8.01 8.56 -10.73
N LEU A 14 -7.74 9.82 -11.06
CA LEU A 14 -6.65 10.20 -11.96
C LEU A 14 -5.28 9.77 -11.41
N VAL A 15 -5.06 9.91 -10.09
CA VAL A 15 -3.82 9.43 -9.44
C VAL A 15 -3.71 7.90 -9.51
N ILE A 16 -4.80 7.17 -9.28
CA ILE A 16 -4.81 5.70 -9.37
C ILE A 16 -4.44 5.24 -10.79
N ILE A 17 -5.09 5.83 -11.81
CA ILE A 17 -4.80 5.52 -13.21
C ILE A 17 -3.35 5.88 -13.56
N GLY A 18 -2.86 7.03 -13.09
CA GLY A 18 -1.49 7.48 -13.30
C GLY A 18 -0.44 6.54 -12.71
N ILE A 19 -0.67 5.99 -11.51
CA ILE A 19 0.23 5.01 -10.89
C ILE A 19 0.26 3.70 -11.69
N ILE A 20 -0.89 3.22 -12.14
CA ILE A 20 -1.00 1.99 -12.93
C ILE A 20 -0.24 2.15 -14.26
N LEU A 21 -0.52 3.23 -15.00
CA LEU A 21 0.12 3.52 -16.28
C LEU A 21 1.62 3.80 -16.13
N GLY A 22 2.02 4.56 -15.11
CA GLY A 22 3.43 4.89 -14.87
C GLY A 22 4.27 3.67 -14.49
N SER A 23 3.75 2.79 -13.62
CA SER A 23 4.41 1.52 -13.28
C SER A 23 4.56 0.62 -14.50
N PHE A 24 3.51 0.53 -15.32
CA PHE A 24 3.53 -0.25 -16.57
C PHE A 24 4.54 0.30 -17.58
N ALA A 25 4.54 1.62 -17.84
CA ALA A 25 5.48 2.26 -18.76
C ALA A 25 6.94 2.04 -18.33
N THR A 26 7.21 2.18 -17.03
CA THR A 26 8.56 1.95 -16.47
C THR A 26 8.97 0.48 -16.64
N ALA A 27 8.08 -0.46 -16.36
CA ALA A 27 8.34 -1.89 -16.54
C ALA A 27 8.62 -2.25 -18.02
N PHE A 28 7.91 -1.64 -18.97
CA PHE A 28 8.15 -1.82 -20.41
C PHE A 28 9.53 -1.32 -20.84
N ILE A 29 9.98 -0.19 -20.28
CA ILE A 29 11.28 0.39 -20.57
C ILE A 29 12.41 -0.46 -19.94
N SER A 30 12.22 -0.96 -18.73
CA SER A 30 13.21 -1.79 -18.04
C SER A 30 13.45 -3.15 -18.72
N LYS A 31 12.53 -3.67 -19.55
CA LYS A 31 12.65 -4.99 -20.23
C LYS A 31 12.88 -6.19 -19.29
N GLU A 32 12.85 -6.01 -17.98
CA GLU A 32 12.98 -7.02 -16.93
C GLU A 32 11.63 -7.65 -16.56
N PHE A 33 10.85 -8.08 -17.57
CA PHE A 33 9.59 -8.79 -17.33
C PHE A 33 9.85 -10.18 -16.76
N SER A 34 10.10 -10.24 -15.45
CA SER A 34 10.15 -11.48 -14.69
C SER A 34 8.74 -11.82 -14.22
N ILE A 35 8.12 -12.79 -14.89
CA ILE A 35 6.86 -13.38 -14.44
C ILE A 35 7.17 -14.16 -13.16
N VAL A 36 6.90 -13.53 -12.01
CA VAL A 36 7.08 -14.14 -10.69
C VAL A 36 6.19 -15.36 -10.59
N LYS A 37 6.80 -16.56 -10.61
CA LYS A 37 6.10 -17.83 -10.38
C LYS A 37 5.62 -17.84 -8.93
N THR A 38 4.37 -17.44 -8.77
CA THR A 38 3.78 -17.23 -7.46
C THR A 38 3.28 -18.57 -6.91
N ASN A 39 3.89 -19.07 -5.84
CA ASN A 39 3.43 -20.29 -5.16
C ASN A 39 2.01 -20.08 -4.59
N LYS A 40 1.13 -21.08 -4.68
CA LYS A 40 -0.26 -21.01 -4.16
C LYS A 40 -0.32 -20.49 -2.72
N LYS A 41 0.66 -20.85 -1.88
CA LYS A 41 0.73 -20.44 -0.47
C LYS A 41 1.03 -18.94 -0.31
N ILE A 42 1.80 -18.34 -1.22
CA ILE A 42 2.10 -16.89 -1.16
C ILE A 42 0.93 -16.06 -1.72
N VAL A 43 0.22 -16.55 -2.75
CA VAL A 43 -1.03 -15.92 -3.23
C VAL A 43 -2.03 -15.76 -2.09
N ILE A 44 -2.30 -16.84 -1.35
CA ILE A 44 -3.28 -16.82 -0.26
C ILE A 44 -2.85 -15.85 0.85
N ARG A 45 -1.56 -15.82 1.21
CA ARG A 45 -1.02 -14.88 2.21
C ARG A 45 -1.15 -13.43 1.76
N THR A 46 -0.86 -13.13 0.49
CA THR A 46 -0.97 -11.78 -0.07
C THR A 46 -2.42 -11.32 -0.12
N ILE A 47 -3.37 -12.20 -0.49
CA ILE A 47 -4.80 -11.87 -0.49
C ILE A 47 -5.25 -11.52 0.94
N ILE A 48 -4.94 -12.37 1.92
CA ILE A 48 -5.30 -12.14 3.33
C ILE A 48 -4.66 -10.83 3.83
N GLY A 49 -3.39 -10.59 3.51
CA GLY A 49 -2.68 -9.36 3.87
C GLY A 49 -3.31 -8.11 3.27
N SER A 50 -3.68 -8.15 1.98
CA SER A 50 -4.31 -7.03 1.28
C SER A 50 -5.70 -6.68 1.85
N MET A 51 -6.49 -7.68 2.21
CA MET A 51 -7.78 -7.47 2.88
C MET A 51 -7.59 -6.82 4.26
N LEU A 52 -6.67 -7.34 5.08
CA LEU A 52 -6.39 -6.79 6.40
C LEU A 52 -5.91 -5.33 6.33
N MET A 53 -5.02 -5.04 5.37
CA MET A 53 -4.50 -3.71 5.14
C MET A 53 -5.59 -2.74 4.64
N GLY A 54 -6.49 -3.20 3.77
CA GLY A 54 -7.64 -2.42 3.31
C GLY A 54 -8.60 -2.06 4.44
N VAL A 55 -8.96 -3.02 5.29
CA VAL A 55 -9.80 -2.77 6.47
C VAL A 55 -9.11 -1.76 7.40
N GLY A 56 -7.83 -1.95 7.71
CA GLY A 56 -7.06 -1.01 8.53
C GLY A 56 -7.04 0.41 7.96
N ALA A 57 -6.90 0.58 6.65
CA ALA A 57 -6.86 1.89 6.00
C ALA A 57 -8.20 2.65 6.11
N VAL A 58 -9.33 1.95 6.00
CA VAL A 58 -10.66 2.57 6.18
C VAL A 58 -10.85 3.04 7.62
N TRP A 59 -10.43 2.23 8.59
CA TRP A 59 -10.54 2.55 10.01
C TRP A 59 -9.62 3.71 10.41
N ALA A 60 -8.40 3.73 9.89
CA ALA A 60 -7.45 4.82 10.09
C ALA A 60 -7.78 6.08 9.26
N LYS A 61 -8.81 6.02 8.40
CA LYS A 61 -9.19 7.06 7.43
C LYS A 61 -8.01 7.57 6.60
N GLY A 62 -7.08 6.68 6.24
CA GLY A 62 -5.86 7.07 5.54
C GLY A 62 -4.98 5.88 5.17
N CYS A 63 -4.11 6.10 4.19
CA CYS A 63 -3.06 5.17 3.80
C CYS A 63 -1.69 5.71 4.22
N LEU A 64 -0.65 4.88 4.06
CA LEU A 64 0.73 5.29 4.35
C LEU A 64 1.14 6.52 3.54
N ILE A 65 0.68 6.66 2.29
CA ILE A 65 0.96 7.84 1.45
C ILE A 65 0.26 9.09 2.02
N GLY A 66 -1.01 8.98 2.40
CA GLY A 66 -1.79 10.11 2.92
C GLY A 66 -1.32 10.58 4.30
N ASN A 67 -1.16 9.64 5.24
CA ASN A 67 -0.73 9.96 6.62
C ASN A 67 0.79 10.11 6.75
N GLY A 68 1.58 9.56 5.83
CA GLY A 68 3.05 9.58 5.86
C GLY A 68 3.66 10.68 5.03
N LEU A 69 3.45 10.67 3.72
CA LEU A 69 4.08 11.61 2.81
C LEU A 69 3.45 12.99 2.87
N VAL A 70 2.11 13.08 2.80
CA VAL A 70 1.42 14.37 2.73
C VAL A 70 1.35 15.05 4.10
N ALA A 71 1.07 14.29 5.15
CA ALA A 71 0.84 14.87 6.48
C ALA A 71 2.12 15.24 7.24
N THR A 72 3.29 14.69 6.85
CA THR A 72 4.59 15.18 7.36
C THR A 72 4.92 16.57 6.83
N SER A 73 4.54 16.87 5.57
CA SER A 73 4.68 18.21 4.99
C SER A 73 3.79 19.25 5.68
N GLN A 74 2.68 18.81 6.29
CA GLN A 74 1.73 19.67 6.99
C GLN A 74 2.06 19.87 8.48
N LEU A 75 3.18 19.33 8.97
CA LEU A 75 3.62 19.40 10.38
C LEU A 75 2.53 19.07 11.42
N ALA A 76 1.58 18.20 11.06
CA ALA A 76 0.42 17.92 11.90
C ALA A 76 0.76 16.93 13.04
N THR A 77 0.65 17.36 14.30
CA THR A 77 0.93 16.52 15.49
C THR A 77 0.06 15.25 15.54
N ARG A 78 -1.16 15.31 14.99
CA ARG A 78 -2.08 14.16 14.91
C ARG A 78 -1.59 13.10 13.92
N ALA A 79 -0.95 13.52 12.83
CA ALA A 79 -0.44 12.63 11.80
C ALA A 79 0.79 11.85 12.26
N TRP A 80 1.63 12.46 13.10
CA TRP A 80 2.73 11.75 13.76
C TRP A 80 2.24 10.57 14.60
N LEU A 81 1.15 10.75 15.36
CA LEU A 81 0.58 9.66 16.15
C LEU A 81 0.00 8.53 15.28
N ALA A 82 -0.69 8.90 14.19
CA ALA A 82 -1.18 7.93 13.21
C ALA A 82 -0.03 7.17 12.54
N LEU A 83 1.06 7.87 12.19
CA LEU A 83 2.27 7.25 11.62
C LEU A 83 2.94 6.29 12.58
N LEU A 84 3.06 6.65 13.87
CA LEU A 84 3.62 5.76 14.88
C LEU A 84 2.82 4.46 14.98
N PHE A 85 1.49 4.55 15.00
CA PHE A 85 0.63 3.37 15.06
C PHE A 85 0.70 2.52 13.79
N ILE A 86 0.72 3.15 12.61
CA ILE A 86 0.90 2.44 11.33
C ILE A 86 2.27 1.76 11.30
N THR A 87 3.32 2.44 11.74
CA THR A 87 4.69 1.90 11.80
C THR A 87 4.78 0.72 12.76
N LEU A 88 4.19 0.83 13.95
CA LEU A 88 4.10 -0.28 14.91
C LEU A 88 3.30 -1.46 14.36
N GLY A 89 2.20 -1.20 13.65
CA GLY A 89 1.40 -2.24 13.00
C GLY A 89 2.17 -2.98 11.90
N ILE A 90 2.91 -2.25 11.06
CA ILE A 90 3.77 -2.84 10.03
C ILE A 90 4.92 -3.62 10.68
N TRP A 91 5.56 -3.08 11.71
CA TRP A 91 6.61 -3.77 12.44
C TRP A 91 6.05 -5.06 13.06
N PHE A 92 4.93 -5.01 13.76
CA PHE A 92 4.33 -6.20 14.36
C PHE A 92 3.93 -7.23 13.29
N GLY A 93 3.34 -6.80 12.17
CA GLY A 93 3.03 -7.68 11.05
C GLY A 93 4.27 -8.30 10.41
N ALA A 94 5.33 -7.51 10.20
CA ALA A 94 6.61 -7.97 9.69
C ALA A 94 7.28 -8.93 10.68
N TRP A 95 7.30 -8.62 11.97
CA TRP A 95 7.86 -9.47 13.03
C TRP A 95 7.09 -10.79 13.13
N LEU A 96 5.76 -10.75 13.09
CA LEU A 96 4.92 -11.96 13.09
C LEU A 96 5.19 -12.84 11.87
N LEU A 97 5.32 -12.24 10.68
CA LEU A 97 5.65 -12.96 9.45
C LEU A 97 7.10 -13.46 9.44
N TYR A 98 8.03 -12.71 10.04
CA TYR A 98 9.45 -13.07 10.12
C TYR A 98 9.67 -14.23 11.11
N VAL A 99 9.00 -14.18 12.27
CA VAL A 99 9.01 -15.24 13.29
C VAL A 99 8.25 -16.50 12.82
N ARG A 100 7.15 -16.36 12.05
CA ARG A 100 6.38 -17.51 11.51
C ARG A 100 6.83 -18.00 10.14
N GLY A 101 7.71 -17.32 9.40
CA GLY A 101 8.07 -17.80 8.07
C GLY A 101 8.84 -16.83 7.18
N SER A 102 10.04 -16.43 7.59
CA SER A 102 11.02 -15.75 6.73
C SER A 102 11.68 -16.66 5.66
N GLN A 103 11.09 -17.79 5.27
CA GLN A 103 11.76 -18.78 4.38
C GLN A 103 10.86 -19.39 3.30
N THR A 104 10.05 -18.60 2.60
CA THR A 104 9.53 -19.07 1.30
C THR A 104 9.57 -17.92 0.32
N THR A 105 10.56 -17.99 -0.57
CA THR A 105 10.72 -17.21 -1.81
C THR A 105 11.78 -16.09 -1.77
N ARG A 106 13.03 -16.45 -1.47
CA ARG A 106 14.16 -16.09 -2.34
C ARG A 106 14.31 -17.23 -3.35
N SER A 107 13.76 -17.08 -4.55
CA SER A 107 14.15 -17.86 -5.74
C SER A 107 13.72 -17.10 -6.98
#